data_AF-A0A838QBY8-F1
#
_entry.id   AF-A0A838QBY8-F1
#
_cell.length_a   1.000
_cell.length_b   1.000
_cell.length_c   1.000
_cell.angle_alpha   90.00
_cell.angle_beta   90.00
_cell.angle_gamma   90.00
#
_symmetry.space_group_name_H-M   'P 1'
#
loop_
_entity.id
_entity.type
_entity.pdbx_description
1 polymer ?
#
loop_
_entity_poly.entity_id
_entity_poly.type
_entity_poly.pdbx_seq_one_letter_code
_entity_poly.pdbx_strand_id
1 'polypeptide(L)'
;MTRRRREPNSWTTLRLPEGGLATCILDLATPLFAALGAEPTPEQTRGAIEIAVAFWNASVEGSEQWEHRNLKPLREVKKCLGTARAPDTKVSMFDALAQRWRATSRFDPRLVASWSYDVVDDQPRLICEVTLPEGVRAEVPPPAEKRISIGGAFLDEVRIRQTATSLTGYPVDNHRGWIGGDGTATVEASMPTALQLLADGRLPRIGGEPVDLVVCGRHLPSMVLSQIRCGEAYGHNVKAVLLFKPSAASSTEEKRG
;
A
#
# COMPACT_ATOMS: atom_id res chain seq x y z
N MET A 1 9.39 5.33 -29.98
CA MET A 1 8.82 4.30 -29.10
C MET A 1 7.40 4.01 -29.55
N THR A 2 7.20 2.94 -30.31
CA THR A 2 5.88 2.50 -30.79
C THR A 2 5.11 1.89 -29.62
N ARG A 3 4.03 2.56 -29.19
CA ARG A 3 3.07 2.07 -28.18
C ARG A 3 2.52 0.74 -28.71
N ARG A 4 3.01 -0.40 -28.20
CA ARG A 4 2.41 -1.72 -28.46
C ARG A 4 0.93 -1.61 -28.08
N ARG A 5 0.05 -1.81 -29.05
CA ARG A 5 -1.39 -1.94 -28.85
C ARG A 5 -1.60 -3.12 -27.89
N ARG A 6 -1.88 -2.81 -26.62
CA ARG A 6 -2.19 -3.82 -25.58
C ARG A 6 -3.60 -4.37 -25.82
N GLU A 7 -3.80 -5.62 -25.41
CA GLU A 7 -4.96 -6.42 -25.77
C GLU A 7 -6.26 -5.85 -25.16
N PRO A 8 -7.42 -5.98 -25.83
CA PRO A 8 -8.69 -5.36 -25.41
C PRO A 8 -9.23 -5.78 -24.03
N ASN A 9 -8.59 -6.75 -23.38
CA ASN A 9 -8.99 -7.32 -22.09
C ASN A 9 -7.88 -7.19 -21.02
N SER A 10 -6.88 -6.32 -21.21
CA SER A 10 -5.84 -6.11 -20.20
C SER A 10 -6.38 -5.30 -19.02
N TRP A 11 -6.34 -5.89 -17.83
CA TRP A 11 -6.64 -5.19 -16.58
C TRP A 11 -5.34 -4.68 -15.96
N THR A 12 -5.36 -3.46 -15.43
CA THR A 12 -4.31 -2.96 -14.56
C THR A 12 -4.58 -3.42 -13.13
N THR A 13 -3.85 -4.44 -12.67
CA THR A 13 -3.93 -4.92 -11.29
C THR A 13 -2.93 -4.17 -10.42
N LEU A 14 -3.40 -3.58 -9.31
CA LEU A 14 -2.55 -2.81 -8.40
C LEU A 14 -2.91 -3.06 -6.93
N ARG A 15 -1.88 -3.05 -6.08
CA ARG A 15 -2.03 -3.00 -4.64
C ARG A 15 -2.58 -1.64 -4.22
N LEU A 16 -3.68 -1.63 -3.48
CA LEU A 16 -4.23 -0.39 -2.91
C LEU A 16 -3.33 0.10 -1.76
N PRO A 17 -3.13 1.41 -1.61
CA PRO A 17 -2.44 1.96 -0.44
C PRO A 17 -3.15 1.59 0.87
N GLU A 18 -2.39 1.28 1.91
CA GLU A 18 -2.92 0.89 3.23
C GLU A 18 -3.53 2.09 3.98
N GLY A 19 -3.03 3.31 3.72
CA GLY A 19 -3.56 4.53 4.33
C GLY A 19 -5.01 4.78 3.93
N GLY A 20 -5.85 5.22 4.88
CA GLY A 20 -7.26 5.49 4.63
C GLY A 20 -7.47 6.59 3.60
N LEU A 21 -8.35 6.34 2.60
CA LEU A 21 -8.66 7.33 1.56
C LEU A 21 -9.18 8.65 2.17
N ALA A 22 -9.99 8.57 3.23
CA ALA A 22 -10.46 9.75 3.96
C ALA A 22 -9.31 10.64 4.46
N THR A 23 -8.24 10.04 5.01
CA THR A 23 -7.04 10.79 5.44
C THR A 23 -6.36 11.47 4.26
N CYS A 24 -6.26 10.79 3.12
CA CYS A 24 -5.68 11.38 1.90
C CYS A 24 -6.51 12.55 1.37
N ILE A 25 -7.84 12.44 1.41
CA ILE A 25 -8.76 13.52 1.01
C ILE A 25 -8.64 14.72 1.95
N LEU A 26 -8.60 14.49 3.27
CA LEU A 26 -8.44 15.57 4.25
C LEU A 26 -7.08 16.26 4.09
N ASP A 27 -6.00 15.50 3.89
CA ASP A 27 -4.69 16.06 3.60
C ASP A 27 -4.72 16.91 2.31
N LEU A 28 -5.33 16.39 1.24
CA LEU A 28 -5.50 17.11 -0.02
C LEU A 28 -6.33 18.39 0.16
N ALA A 29 -7.34 18.39 1.02
CA ALA A 29 -8.23 19.52 1.28
C ALA A 29 -7.62 20.63 2.16
N THR A 30 -6.46 20.39 2.80
CA THR A 30 -5.76 21.37 3.65
C THR A 30 -5.71 22.81 3.09
N PRO A 31 -5.29 23.08 1.83
CA PRO A 31 -5.30 24.43 1.28
C PRO A 31 -6.69 25.05 1.14
N LEU A 32 -7.74 24.23 0.95
CA LEU A 32 -9.13 24.71 0.92
C LEU A 32 -9.58 25.10 2.33
N PHE A 33 -9.28 24.28 3.35
CA PHE A 33 -9.59 24.62 4.74
C PHE A 33 -8.87 25.88 5.20
N ALA A 34 -7.59 26.05 4.85
CA ALA A 34 -6.83 27.24 5.17
C ALA A 34 -7.46 28.52 4.57
N ALA A 35 -8.11 28.42 3.41
CA ALA A 35 -8.78 29.55 2.76
C ALA A 35 -10.12 29.94 3.42
N LEU A 36 -10.72 29.05 4.22
CA LEU A 36 -11.99 29.31 4.91
C LEU A 36 -11.80 30.12 6.21
N GLY A 37 -10.60 30.18 6.76
CA GLY A 37 -10.30 30.88 8.02
C GLY A 37 -10.34 29.98 9.26
N ALA A 38 -10.35 30.58 10.45
CA ALA A 38 -10.15 29.87 11.72
C ALA A 38 -11.36 29.07 12.21
N GLU A 39 -12.58 29.47 11.83
CA GLU A 39 -13.83 28.84 12.28
C GLU A 39 -14.80 28.63 11.10
N PRO A 40 -14.51 27.69 10.19
CA PRO A 40 -15.43 27.37 9.11
C PRO A 40 -16.69 26.69 9.63
N THR A 41 -17.85 27.03 9.06
CA THR A 41 -19.08 26.29 9.37
C THR A 41 -19.01 24.86 8.83
N PRO A 42 -19.79 23.90 9.38
CA PRO A 42 -19.84 22.54 8.86
C PRO A 42 -20.14 22.48 7.35
N GLU A 43 -21.00 23.36 6.84
CA GLU A 43 -21.37 23.45 5.43
C GLU A 43 -20.20 23.93 4.57
N GLN A 44 -19.43 24.91 5.05
CA GLN A 44 -18.23 25.39 4.36
C GLN A 44 -17.16 24.30 4.29
N THR A 45 -16.96 23.58 5.40
CA THR A 45 -16.07 22.42 5.46
C THR A 45 -16.52 21.33 4.49
N ARG A 46 -17.82 21.04 4.44
CA ARG A 46 -18.41 20.08 3.50
C ARG A 46 -18.17 20.51 2.05
N GLY A 47 -18.35 21.78 1.72
CA GLY A 47 -18.06 22.32 0.39
C GLY A 47 -16.57 22.20 0.00
N ALA A 48 -15.65 22.43 0.92
CA ALA A 48 -14.22 22.21 0.69
C ALA A 48 -13.89 20.73 0.44
N ILE A 49 -14.49 19.81 1.20
CA ILE A 49 -14.34 18.37 0.99
C ILE A 49 -14.89 17.96 -0.37
N GLU A 50 -16.06 18.48 -0.77
CA GLU A 50 -16.68 18.20 -2.07
C GLU A 50 -15.74 18.58 -3.23
N ILE A 51 -15.11 19.75 -3.16
CA ILE A 51 -14.12 20.21 -4.14
C ILE A 51 -12.89 19.28 -4.15
N ALA A 52 -12.39 18.90 -2.96
CA ALA A 52 -11.23 18.00 -2.86
C ALA A 52 -11.52 16.61 -3.43
N VAL A 53 -12.71 16.06 -3.16
CA VAL A 53 -13.18 14.78 -3.71
C VAL A 53 -13.30 14.86 -5.24
N ALA A 54 -13.92 15.92 -5.76
CA ALA A 54 -14.03 16.12 -7.21
C ALA A 54 -12.65 16.23 -7.87
N PHE A 55 -11.73 16.98 -7.27
CA PHE A 55 -10.34 17.09 -7.74
C PHE A 55 -9.62 15.74 -7.69
N TRP A 56 -9.76 14.99 -6.61
CA TRP A 56 -9.15 13.67 -6.43
C TRP A 56 -9.61 12.71 -7.52
N ASN A 57 -10.92 12.51 -7.66
CA ASN A 57 -11.49 11.60 -8.65
C ASN A 57 -11.06 11.99 -10.06
N ALA A 58 -11.13 13.28 -10.41
CA ALA A 58 -10.70 13.78 -11.70
C ALA A 58 -9.19 13.58 -11.97
N SER A 59 -8.36 13.66 -10.94
CA SER A 59 -6.91 13.43 -11.04
C SER A 59 -6.59 11.95 -11.21
N VAL A 60 -7.30 11.08 -10.49
CA VAL A 60 -7.21 9.62 -10.66
C VAL A 60 -7.66 9.26 -12.07
N GLU A 61 -8.88 9.58 -12.50
CA GLU A 61 -9.38 9.27 -13.85
C GLU A 61 -8.52 9.88 -14.97
N GLY A 62 -7.95 11.05 -14.72
CA GLY A 62 -7.06 11.75 -15.63
C GLY A 62 -5.60 11.28 -15.62
N SER A 63 -5.26 10.24 -14.86
CA SER A 63 -3.90 9.70 -14.76
C SER A 63 -3.45 9.00 -16.05
N GLU A 64 -2.16 9.11 -16.34
CA GLU A 64 -1.54 8.42 -17.49
C GLU A 64 -1.27 6.93 -17.24
N GLN A 65 -1.50 6.49 -16.01
CA GLN A 65 -1.35 5.08 -15.61
C GLN A 65 -2.50 4.21 -16.10
N TRP A 66 -3.67 4.82 -16.36
CA TRP A 66 -4.88 4.10 -16.74
C TRP A 66 -5.05 4.02 -18.24
N GLU A 67 -5.57 2.89 -18.71
CA GLU A 67 -5.82 2.64 -20.13
C GLU A 67 -6.90 3.59 -20.66
N HIS A 68 -7.94 3.83 -19.86
CA HIS A 68 -9.08 4.69 -20.18
C HIS A 68 -8.99 6.04 -19.46
N ARG A 69 -7.95 6.82 -19.79
CA ARG A 69 -7.77 8.17 -19.22
C ARG A 69 -8.93 9.09 -19.61
N ASN A 70 -9.60 9.68 -18.61
CA ASN A 70 -10.64 10.69 -18.81
C ASN A 70 -10.19 12.07 -18.28
N LEU A 71 -9.89 12.98 -19.20
CA LEU A 71 -9.46 14.34 -18.85
C LEU A 71 -10.59 15.35 -18.67
N LYS A 72 -11.83 14.98 -19.02
CA LYS A 72 -12.97 15.92 -19.00
C LYS A 72 -13.27 16.41 -17.57
N PRO A 73 -13.39 15.53 -16.54
CA PRO A 73 -13.63 15.97 -15.17
C PRO A 73 -12.56 16.93 -14.65
N LEU A 74 -11.28 16.68 -14.98
CA LEU A 74 -10.19 17.53 -14.51
C LEU A 74 -10.25 18.94 -15.12
N ARG A 75 -10.70 19.07 -16.37
CA ARG A 75 -10.93 20.37 -17.01
C ARG A 75 -12.10 21.11 -16.38
N GLU A 76 -13.15 20.40 -15.99
CA GLU A 76 -14.33 20.97 -15.31
C GLU A 76 -13.95 21.49 -13.92
N VAL A 77 -13.24 20.70 -13.12
CA VAL A 77 -12.71 21.13 -11.82
C VAL A 77 -11.79 22.35 -11.96
N LYS A 78 -10.90 22.35 -12.97
CA LYS A 78 -10.04 23.50 -13.26
C LYS A 78 -10.84 24.75 -13.60
N LYS A 79 -11.94 24.62 -14.35
CA LYS A 79 -12.84 25.74 -14.68
C LYS A 79 -13.53 26.28 -13.43
N CYS A 80 -14.09 25.41 -12.60
CA CYS A 80 -14.76 25.79 -11.34
C CYS A 80 -13.80 26.53 -10.39
N LEU A 81 -12.59 26.01 -10.20
CA LEU A 81 -11.56 26.64 -9.36
C LEU A 81 -10.97 27.90 -10.00
N GLY A 82 -10.95 28.00 -11.33
CA GLY A 82 -10.46 29.17 -12.06
C GLY A 82 -11.45 30.35 -12.10
N THR A 83 -12.75 30.09 -11.93
CA THR A 83 -13.77 31.15 -11.82
C THR A 83 -13.82 31.82 -10.46
N ALA A 84 -13.27 31.18 -9.42
CA ALA A 84 -13.12 31.76 -8.09
C ALA A 84 -11.81 32.57 -8.00
N ARG A 85 -11.79 33.79 -8.54
CA ARG A 85 -10.65 34.72 -8.40
C ARG A 85 -10.49 35.14 -6.94
N ALA A 86 -9.46 34.65 -6.26
CA ALA A 86 -8.86 35.36 -5.13
C ALA A 86 -7.85 36.40 -5.66
N PRO A 87 -7.83 37.64 -5.16
CA PRO A 87 -6.79 38.62 -5.49
C PRO A 87 -5.46 38.24 -4.81
N ASP A 88 -4.35 38.51 -5.50
CA ASP A 88 -2.98 38.64 -4.97
C ASP A 88 -2.18 37.42 -4.49
N THR A 89 -2.67 36.18 -4.61
CA THR A 89 -1.82 34.98 -4.47
C THR A 89 -1.46 34.38 -5.83
N LYS A 90 -0.17 34.37 -6.18
CA LYS A 90 0.37 33.92 -7.49
C LYS A 90 0.15 32.43 -7.80
N VAL A 91 -0.42 31.64 -6.89
CA VAL A 91 -0.65 30.20 -7.08
C VAL A 91 -2.16 29.96 -7.05
N SER A 92 -2.70 29.42 -8.15
CA SER A 92 -4.12 29.07 -8.21
C SER A 92 -4.42 27.91 -7.25
N MET A 93 -5.61 27.89 -6.63
CA MET A 93 -6.02 26.80 -5.74
C MET A 93 -5.88 25.42 -6.42
N PHE A 94 -6.16 25.35 -7.72
CA PHE A 94 -5.96 24.15 -8.52
C PHE A 94 -4.49 23.69 -8.53
N ASP A 95 -3.54 24.62 -8.67
CA ASP A 95 -2.11 24.28 -8.69
C ASP A 95 -1.62 23.79 -7.32
N ALA A 96 -2.14 24.36 -6.22
CA ALA A 96 -1.85 23.91 -4.86
C ALA A 96 -2.33 22.47 -4.62
N LEU A 97 -3.57 22.15 -5.02
CA LEU A 97 -4.12 20.79 -4.96
C LEU A 97 -3.31 19.83 -5.85
N ALA A 98 -2.97 20.23 -7.07
CA ALA A 98 -2.21 19.41 -8.00
C ALA A 98 -0.78 19.11 -7.51
N GLN A 99 -0.12 20.09 -6.89
CA GLN A 99 1.20 19.88 -6.30
C GLN A 99 1.12 18.87 -5.15
N ARG A 100 0.13 19.01 -4.26
CA ARG A 100 -0.04 18.11 -3.12
C ARG A 100 -0.38 16.68 -3.56
N TRP A 101 -1.33 16.53 -4.48
CA TRP A 101 -1.71 15.22 -5.04
C TRP A 101 -0.52 14.50 -5.68
N ARG A 102 0.33 15.22 -6.44
CA ARG A 102 1.53 14.64 -7.05
C ARG A 102 2.54 14.15 -6.03
N ALA A 103 2.65 14.83 -4.89
CA ALA A 103 3.59 14.50 -3.83
C ALA A 103 3.17 13.26 -3.03
N THR A 104 1.88 13.09 -2.75
CA THR A 104 1.40 12.06 -1.81
C THR A 104 0.67 10.90 -2.48
N SER A 105 0.00 11.14 -3.61
CA SER A 105 -1.12 10.28 -4.03
C SER A 105 -1.15 9.93 -5.52
N ARG A 106 -0.12 10.29 -6.29
CA ARG A 106 -0.10 10.13 -7.76
C ARG A 106 -0.28 8.70 -8.30
N PHE A 107 -0.14 7.70 -7.44
CA PHE A 107 -0.27 6.27 -7.77
C PHE A 107 -1.47 5.61 -7.09
N ASP A 108 -2.26 6.36 -6.34
CA ASP A 108 -3.45 5.83 -5.69
C ASP A 108 -4.57 5.66 -6.74
N PRO A 109 -5.04 4.42 -6.98
CA PRO A 109 -6.09 4.18 -7.97
C PRO A 109 -7.50 4.39 -7.39
N ARG A 110 -7.65 4.65 -6.10
CA ARG A 110 -8.97 4.67 -5.45
C ARG A 110 -9.77 5.90 -5.87
N LEU A 111 -11.03 5.69 -6.22
CA LEU A 111 -12.02 6.76 -6.40
C LEU A 111 -12.93 6.81 -5.17
N VAL A 112 -13.40 8.01 -4.84
CA VAL A 112 -14.46 8.20 -3.85
C VAL A 112 -15.80 8.02 -4.55
N ALA A 113 -16.52 6.92 -4.26
CA ALA A 113 -17.84 6.64 -4.83
C ALA A 113 -18.94 7.44 -4.12
N SER A 114 -18.87 7.44 -2.79
CA SER A 114 -19.74 8.21 -1.91
C SER A 114 -18.94 8.63 -0.67
N TRP A 115 -19.40 9.66 0.04
CA TRP A 115 -18.75 10.09 1.28
C TRP A 115 -19.74 10.75 2.24
N SER A 116 -19.44 10.68 3.53
CA SER A 116 -20.12 11.42 4.58
C SER A 116 -19.11 12.16 5.46
N TYR A 117 -19.50 13.32 5.94
CA TYR A 117 -18.72 14.11 6.87
C TYR A 117 -19.62 14.50 8.03
N ASP A 118 -19.19 14.09 9.22
CA ASP A 118 -19.88 14.34 10.48
C ASP A 118 -18.87 14.81 11.52
N VAL A 119 -19.33 15.57 12.51
CA VAL A 119 -18.53 15.95 13.68
C VAL A 119 -19.05 15.14 14.86
N VAL A 120 -18.21 14.25 15.38
CA VAL A 120 -18.53 13.38 16.52
C VAL A 120 -17.57 13.75 17.64
N ASP A 121 -18.09 14.18 18.79
CA ASP A 121 -17.28 14.60 19.95
C ASP A 121 -16.23 15.66 19.61
N ASP A 122 -16.61 16.71 18.86
CA ASP A 122 -15.73 17.76 18.31
C ASP A 122 -14.59 17.24 17.41
N GLN A 123 -14.66 15.97 16.98
CA GLN A 123 -13.71 15.37 16.04
C GLN A 123 -14.34 15.26 14.65
N PRO A 124 -13.73 15.87 13.62
CA PRO A 124 -14.19 15.72 12.25
C PRO A 124 -13.97 14.29 11.75
N ARG A 125 -15.03 13.63 11.30
CA ARG A 125 -14.99 12.28 10.76
C ARG A 125 -15.45 12.27 9.31
N LEU A 126 -14.51 12.00 8.40
CA LEU A 126 -14.79 11.74 6.99
C LEU A 126 -14.80 10.23 6.75
N ILE A 127 -15.86 9.73 6.11
CA ILE A 127 -15.97 8.35 5.64
C ILE A 127 -16.08 8.39 4.12
N CYS A 128 -15.25 7.60 3.44
CA CYS A 128 -15.27 7.47 1.98
C CYS A 128 -15.57 6.02 1.60
N GLU A 129 -16.58 5.83 0.76
CA GLU A 129 -16.76 4.58 0.04
C GLU A 129 -15.83 4.55 -1.18
N VAL A 130 -15.14 3.43 -1.37
CA VAL A 130 -14.09 3.29 -2.39
C VAL A 130 -14.62 2.54 -3.61
N THR A 131 -14.35 3.07 -4.80
CA THR A 131 -14.45 2.35 -6.07
C THR A 131 -13.15 2.47 -6.87
N LEU A 132 -13.05 1.81 -8.02
CA LEU A 132 -11.87 1.83 -8.89
C LEU A 132 -12.24 2.26 -10.32
N PRO A 133 -11.31 2.89 -11.05
CA PRO A 133 -11.48 3.21 -12.46
C PRO A 133 -11.75 1.96 -13.30
N GLU A 134 -12.43 2.15 -14.43
CA GLU A 134 -12.59 1.11 -15.42
C GLU A 134 -11.23 0.55 -15.89
N GLY A 135 -11.15 -0.77 -16.03
CA GLY A 135 -9.89 -1.44 -16.38
C GLY A 135 -8.89 -1.58 -15.21
N VAL A 136 -9.21 -1.09 -14.01
CA VAL A 136 -8.35 -1.25 -12.81
C VAL A 136 -8.96 -2.27 -11.84
N ARG A 137 -8.13 -3.17 -11.30
CA ARG A 137 -8.52 -4.12 -10.25
C ARG A 137 -7.60 -4.00 -9.05
N ALA A 138 -8.19 -4.02 -7.85
CA ALA A 138 -7.42 -4.15 -6.63
C ALA A 138 -6.79 -5.54 -6.55
N GLU A 139 -5.50 -5.58 -6.27
CA GLU A 139 -4.81 -6.79 -5.85
C GLU A 139 -5.26 -7.14 -4.43
N VAL A 140 -6.19 -8.08 -4.34
CA VAL A 140 -6.54 -8.72 -3.07
C VAL A 140 -5.36 -9.62 -2.70
N PRO A 141 -4.68 -9.40 -1.56
CA PRO A 141 -3.60 -10.28 -1.16
C PRO A 141 -4.18 -11.67 -0.94
N PRO A 142 -3.41 -12.75 -1.13
CA PRO A 142 -3.87 -14.07 -0.76
C PRO A 142 -4.29 -14.11 0.72
N PRO A 143 -5.20 -15.02 1.12
CA PRO A 143 -5.55 -15.20 2.52
C PRO A 143 -4.32 -15.47 3.39
N ALA A 144 -4.28 -14.95 4.61
CA ALA A 144 -3.11 -15.05 5.50
C ALA A 144 -2.69 -16.51 5.76
N GLU A 145 -3.64 -17.44 5.70
CA GLU A 145 -3.44 -18.88 5.86
C GLU A 145 -2.58 -19.50 4.77
N LYS A 146 -2.47 -18.84 3.60
CA LYS A 146 -1.61 -19.27 2.50
C LYS A 146 -0.24 -18.60 2.52
N ARG A 147 -0.02 -17.66 3.45
CA ARG A 147 1.11 -16.73 3.40
C ARG A 147 2.10 -17.02 4.51
N ILE A 148 3.31 -16.47 4.32
CA ILE A 148 4.41 -16.58 5.25
C ILE A 148 4.87 -15.16 5.57
N SER A 149 4.99 -14.84 6.86
CA SER A 149 5.53 -13.58 7.32
C SER A 149 6.79 -13.78 8.15
N ILE A 150 7.81 -12.95 7.92
CA ILE A 150 9.04 -12.86 8.72
C ILE A 150 9.22 -11.41 9.15
N GLY A 151 9.36 -11.16 10.45
CA GLY A 151 9.63 -9.81 10.98
C GLY A 151 8.55 -8.80 10.55
N GLY A 152 7.29 -9.22 10.56
CA GLY A 152 6.14 -8.40 10.17
C GLY A 152 6.00 -8.11 8.67
N ALA A 153 6.81 -8.73 7.79
CA ALA A 153 6.64 -8.63 6.33
C ALA A 153 6.11 -9.94 5.76
N PHE A 154 5.10 -9.90 4.89
CA PHE A 154 4.76 -11.09 4.09
C PHE A 154 5.73 -11.26 2.93
N LEU A 155 6.19 -12.48 2.69
CA LEU A 155 7.19 -12.77 1.65
C LEU A 155 6.72 -12.35 0.25
N ASP A 156 5.44 -12.53 -0.04
CA ASP A 156 4.81 -12.16 -1.32
C ASP A 156 4.59 -10.65 -1.50
N GLU A 157 4.75 -9.87 -0.43
CA GLU A 157 4.69 -8.41 -0.44
C GLU A 157 6.07 -7.76 -0.57
N VAL A 158 7.15 -8.51 -0.40
CA VAL A 158 8.51 -7.98 -0.55
C VAL A 158 8.71 -7.52 -2.00
N ARG A 159 9.08 -6.25 -2.18
CA ARG A 159 9.33 -5.62 -3.48
C ARG A 159 10.80 -5.25 -3.60
N ILE A 160 11.42 -5.68 -4.69
CA ILE A 160 12.83 -5.46 -4.97
C ILE A 160 12.92 -4.45 -6.10
N ARG A 161 13.62 -3.34 -5.87
CA ARG A 161 13.80 -2.31 -6.88
C ARG A 161 14.74 -2.80 -7.98
N GLN A 162 14.27 -2.84 -9.22
CA GLN A 162 15.10 -3.15 -10.38
C GLN A 162 15.60 -1.90 -11.09
N THR A 163 14.78 -0.85 -11.14
CA THR A 163 15.14 0.46 -11.71
C THR A 163 14.49 1.58 -10.89
N ALA A 164 14.67 2.84 -11.30
CA ALA A 164 13.99 3.98 -10.67
C ALA A 164 12.45 3.88 -10.71
N THR A 165 11.89 3.11 -11.66
CA THR A 165 10.43 3.02 -11.90
C THR A 165 9.91 1.59 -11.90
N SER A 166 10.75 0.57 -11.71
CA SER A 166 10.32 -0.82 -11.70
C SER A 166 10.68 -1.54 -10.40
N LEU A 167 9.71 -2.29 -9.89
CA LEU A 167 9.82 -3.17 -8.74
C LEU A 167 9.48 -4.59 -9.20
N THR A 168 10.18 -5.58 -8.65
CA THR A 168 9.88 -7.01 -8.83
C THR A 168 9.47 -7.59 -7.50
N GLY A 169 8.37 -8.32 -7.48
CA GLY A 169 7.94 -9.15 -6.36
C GLY A 169 7.88 -10.62 -6.77
N TYR A 170 7.71 -11.50 -5.79
CA TYR A 170 7.53 -12.92 -6.02
C TYR A 170 6.18 -13.35 -5.44
N PRO A 171 5.34 -14.10 -6.18
CA PRO A 171 4.02 -14.51 -5.70
C PRO A 171 4.11 -15.53 -4.56
N VAL A 172 3.01 -15.74 -3.83
CA VAL A 172 2.92 -16.72 -2.73
C VAL A 172 3.41 -18.11 -3.14
N ASP A 173 3.12 -18.57 -4.36
CA ASP A 173 3.53 -19.89 -4.85
C ASP A 173 5.06 -20.05 -4.96
N ASN A 174 5.80 -18.93 -4.94
CA ASN A 174 7.26 -18.92 -4.88
C ASN A 174 7.80 -19.04 -3.44
N HIS A 175 6.93 -19.23 -2.46
CA HIS A 175 7.31 -19.39 -1.07
C HIS A 175 6.61 -20.62 -0.47
N ARG A 176 7.31 -21.36 0.38
CA ARG A 176 6.76 -22.52 1.09
C ARG A 176 7.25 -22.52 2.50
N GLY A 177 6.42 -23.01 3.42
CA GLY A 177 6.79 -23.09 4.82
C GLY A 177 6.08 -24.25 5.49
N TRP A 178 6.78 -24.87 6.42
CA TRP A 178 6.22 -25.94 7.25
C TRP A 178 6.86 -25.92 8.63
N ILE A 179 6.18 -26.54 9.58
CA ILE A 179 6.60 -26.61 10.98
C ILE A 179 6.85 -28.08 11.31
N GLY A 180 8.07 -28.41 11.74
CA GLY A 180 8.45 -29.73 12.22
C GLY A 180 7.83 -30.05 13.58
N GLY A 181 7.82 -31.34 13.95
CA GLY A 181 7.28 -31.79 15.24
C GLY A 181 8.04 -31.27 16.47
N ASP A 182 9.26 -30.79 16.28
CA ASP A 182 10.11 -30.14 17.29
C ASP A 182 9.87 -28.62 17.41
N GLY A 183 8.89 -28.08 16.66
CA GLY A 183 8.61 -26.64 16.59
C GLY A 183 9.58 -25.87 15.67
N THR A 184 10.54 -26.53 15.02
CA THR A 184 11.40 -25.88 14.03
C THR A 184 10.57 -25.51 12.80
N ALA A 185 10.62 -24.25 12.38
CA ALA A 185 9.98 -23.81 11.15
C ALA A 185 11.00 -23.73 10.01
N THR A 186 10.67 -24.34 8.88
CA THR A 186 11.46 -24.23 7.64
C THR A 186 10.69 -23.37 6.66
N VAL A 187 11.36 -22.36 6.11
CA VAL A 187 10.80 -21.45 5.11
C VAL A 187 11.67 -21.48 3.86
N GLU A 188 11.09 -21.90 2.75
CA GLU A 188 11.66 -21.73 1.42
C GLU A 188 11.16 -20.42 0.82
N ALA A 189 12.08 -19.50 0.53
CA ALA A 189 11.78 -18.24 -0.11
C ALA A 189 12.58 -18.08 -1.41
N SER A 190 12.13 -17.21 -2.32
CA SER A 190 13.02 -16.74 -3.39
C SER A 190 14.28 -16.12 -2.75
N MET A 191 15.47 -16.43 -3.28
CA MET A 191 16.72 -15.88 -2.76
C MET A 191 16.70 -14.33 -2.74
N PRO A 192 16.21 -13.63 -3.79
CA PRO A 192 16.13 -12.17 -3.76
C PRO A 192 15.20 -11.64 -2.66
N THR A 193 14.08 -12.32 -2.37
CA THR A 193 13.19 -11.94 -1.26
C THR A 193 13.91 -12.04 0.08
N ALA A 194 14.65 -13.12 0.33
CA ALA A 194 15.39 -13.30 1.58
C ALA A 194 16.50 -12.23 1.76
N LEU A 195 17.21 -11.91 0.68
CA LEU A 195 18.24 -10.85 0.69
C LEU A 195 17.63 -9.46 0.94
N GLN A 196 16.48 -9.17 0.34
CA GLN A 196 15.79 -7.90 0.56
C GLN A 196 15.33 -7.77 2.03
N LEU A 197 14.76 -8.82 2.62
CA LEU A 197 14.40 -8.81 4.04
C LEU A 197 15.59 -8.61 4.98
N LEU A 198 16.75 -9.18 4.63
CA LEU A 198 17.99 -8.95 5.38
C LEU A 198 18.45 -7.49 5.26
N ALA A 199 18.39 -6.91 4.06
CA ALA A 199 18.74 -5.52 3.83
C ALA A 199 17.81 -4.54 4.56
N ASP A 200 16.52 -4.88 4.66
CA ASP A 200 15.51 -4.10 5.37
C ASP A 200 15.54 -4.31 6.90
N GLY A 201 16.46 -5.14 7.41
CA GLY A 201 16.60 -5.44 8.84
C GLY A 201 15.47 -6.30 9.42
N ARG A 202 14.65 -6.93 8.56
CA ARG A 202 13.51 -7.77 8.98
C ARG A 202 13.88 -9.25 9.13
N LEU A 203 14.87 -9.70 8.37
CA LEU A 203 15.49 -11.02 8.55
C LEU A 203 16.80 -10.83 9.33
N PRO A 204 16.92 -11.36 10.57
CA PRO A 204 18.13 -11.24 11.36
C PRO A 204 19.24 -12.12 10.78
N ARG A 205 20.48 -11.90 11.27
CA ARG A 205 21.59 -12.81 11.02
C ARG A 205 21.33 -14.15 11.73
N ILE A 206 22.04 -15.20 11.31
CA ILE A 206 22.02 -16.50 12.00
C ILE A 206 22.42 -16.31 13.47
N GLY A 207 21.59 -16.82 14.38
CA GLY A 207 21.76 -16.68 15.82
C GLY A 207 21.49 -15.27 16.36
N GLY A 208 20.93 -14.37 15.56
CA GLY A 208 20.59 -13.01 15.96
C GLY A 208 19.29 -12.92 16.77
N GLU A 209 18.73 -11.71 16.79
CA GLU A 209 17.50 -11.42 17.55
C GLU A 209 16.33 -12.30 17.11
N PRO A 210 15.44 -12.71 18.05
CA PRO A 210 14.21 -13.40 17.71
C PRO A 210 13.31 -12.54 16.80
N VAL A 211 12.54 -13.20 15.94
CA VAL A 211 11.57 -12.56 15.05
C VAL A 211 10.19 -13.20 15.17
N ASP A 212 9.20 -12.38 14.89
CA ASP A 212 7.84 -12.84 14.63
C ASP A 212 7.81 -13.61 13.31
N LEU A 213 7.27 -14.83 13.38
CA LEU A 213 7.15 -15.71 12.25
C LEU A 213 5.71 -16.21 12.13
N VAL A 214 5.12 -16.05 10.95
CA VAL A 214 3.83 -16.64 10.60
C VAL A 214 4.05 -17.62 9.47
N VAL A 215 3.62 -18.87 9.66
CA VAL A 215 3.68 -19.91 8.61
C VAL A 215 2.30 -20.52 8.45
N CYS A 216 1.74 -20.43 7.24
CA CYS A 216 0.42 -20.96 6.90
C CYS A 216 -0.69 -20.46 7.87
N GLY A 217 -0.69 -19.16 8.15
CA GLY A 217 -1.65 -18.51 9.06
C GLY A 217 -1.41 -18.75 10.56
N ARG A 218 -0.42 -19.57 10.95
CA ARG A 218 -0.09 -19.82 12.35
C ARG A 218 0.99 -18.86 12.81
N HIS A 219 0.68 -18.04 13.81
CA HIS A 219 1.68 -17.29 14.56
C HIS A 219 2.51 -18.26 15.41
N LEU A 220 3.83 -18.18 15.25
CA LEU A 220 4.77 -18.97 16.01
C LEU A 220 5.33 -18.15 17.17
N PRO A 221 5.72 -18.79 18.29
CA PRO A 221 6.42 -18.11 19.37
C PRO A 221 7.74 -17.51 18.86
N SER A 222 8.36 -16.62 19.63
CA SER A 222 9.60 -15.94 19.20
C SER A 222 10.63 -16.91 18.62
N MET A 223 10.97 -16.73 17.33
CA MET A 223 11.80 -17.65 16.57
C MET A 223 13.17 -17.05 16.28
N VAL A 224 14.24 -17.84 16.37
CA VAL A 224 15.60 -17.42 16.00
C VAL A 224 16.02 -18.11 14.71
N LEU A 225 16.55 -17.34 13.75
CA LEU A 225 17.13 -17.90 12.53
C LEU A 225 18.38 -18.72 12.89
N SER A 226 18.32 -20.02 12.68
CA SER A 226 19.40 -20.96 13.04
C SER A 226 20.28 -21.35 11.86
N GLN A 227 19.74 -21.31 10.64
CA GLN A 227 20.49 -21.69 9.45
C GLN A 227 19.90 -21.07 8.18
N ILE A 228 20.76 -20.77 7.22
CA ILE A 228 20.39 -20.45 5.83
C ILE A 228 21.10 -21.46 4.93
N ARG A 229 20.36 -22.05 3.98
CA ARG A 229 20.92 -22.91 2.92
C ARG A 229 20.44 -22.42 1.56
N CYS A 230 21.23 -22.68 0.52
CA CYS A 230 20.73 -22.63 -0.84
C CYS A 230 19.89 -23.88 -1.09
N GLY A 231 18.63 -23.70 -1.45
CA GLY A 231 17.77 -24.79 -1.91
C GLY A 231 18.13 -25.23 -3.32
N GLU A 232 17.55 -26.35 -3.76
CA GLU A 232 17.71 -26.84 -5.12
C GLU A 232 17.18 -25.80 -6.13
N ALA A 233 17.96 -25.57 -7.19
CA ALA A 233 17.59 -24.66 -8.27
C ALA A 233 16.94 -25.45 -9.41
N TYR A 234 15.67 -25.15 -9.70
CA TYR A 234 15.08 -25.48 -11.00
C TYR A 234 15.09 -24.21 -11.86
N GLY A 235 16.05 -24.14 -12.78
CA GLY A 235 16.24 -22.97 -13.67
C GLY A 235 16.77 -21.74 -12.94
N HIS A 236 16.21 -20.55 -13.26
CA HIS A 236 16.66 -19.25 -12.71
C HIS A 236 16.12 -18.94 -11.30
N ASN A 237 15.38 -19.86 -10.67
CA ASN A 237 14.71 -19.62 -9.39
C ASN A 237 15.48 -20.24 -8.23
N VAL A 238 16.63 -19.65 -7.88
CA VAL A 238 17.38 -20.04 -6.68
C VAL A 238 16.56 -19.73 -5.42
N LYS A 239 16.38 -20.73 -4.57
CA LYS A 239 15.63 -20.62 -3.29
C LYS A 239 16.59 -20.48 -2.13
N ALA A 240 16.22 -19.68 -1.14
CA ALA A 240 16.82 -19.71 0.19
C ALA A 240 15.96 -20.61 1.09
N VAL A 241 16.59 -21.56 1.77
CA VAL A 241 15.97 -22.38 2.81
C VAL A 241 16.40 -21.82 4.15
N LEU A 242 15.46 -21.23 4.87
CA LEU A 242 15.66 -20.58 6.16
C LEU A 242 15.11 -21.50 7.25
N LEU A 243 15.95 -21.88 8.22
CA LEU A 243 15.53 -22.70 9.35
C LEU A 243 15.47 -21.86 10.61
N PHE A 244 14.29 -21.81 11.21
CA PHE A 244 14.00 -21.08 12.43
C PHE A 244 13.73 -22.04 13.58
N LYS A 245 14.31 -21.77 14.74
CA LYS A 245 14.08 -22.54 15.96
C LYS A 245 13.38 -21.68 17.01
N PRO A 246 12.55 -22.26 17.89
CA PRO A 246 12.03 -21.54 19.04
C PRO A 246 13.18 -20.94 19.86
N SER A 247 13.02 -19.69 20.29
CA SER A 247 13.95 -19.06 21.22
C SER A 247 13.90 -19.78 22.56
N ALA A 248 15.04 -19.97 23.23
CA ALA A 248 15.07 -20.59 24.56
C ALA A 248 14.23 -19.81 25.61
N ALA A 249 13.96 -18.53 25.36
CA ALA A 249 13.12 -17.70 26.22
C ALA A 249 11.64 -18.12 26.20
N SER A 250 11.11 -18.64 25.09
CA SER A 250 9.69 -19.00 24.96
C SER A 250 9.32 -20.34 25.60
N SER A 251 10.31 -21.18 25.90
CA SER A 251 10.12 -22.46 26.62
C SER A 251 9.84 -22.31 28.13
N THR A 252 9.82 -21.08 28.67
CA THR A 252 9.67 -20.84 30.11
C THR A 252 8.23 -20.47 30.53
N GLU A 253 7.37 -20.05 29.61
CA GLU A 253 5.99 -19.63 29.93
C GLU A 253 5.01 -20.81 30.04
N GLU A 254 5.28 -21.96 29.42
CA GLU A 254 4.36 -23.11 29.42
C GLU A 254 4.51 -24.02 30.66
N LYS A 255 5.39 -23.69 31.62
CA LYS A 255 5.54 -24.41 32.90
C LYS A 255 4.98 -23.67 34.12
N ARG A 256 4.24 -22.58 33.92
CA ARG A 256 3.45 -21.90 34.95
C ARG A 256 2.00 -21.77 34.50
N GLY A 257 1.32 -22.92 34.41
CA GLY A 257 -0.12 -23.04 34.21
C GLY A 257 -0.63 -24.25 34.99
#